data_AF-A0A5B9W080-F1
#
_entry.id   AF-A0A5B9W080-F1
#
_cell.length_a   1.000
_cell.length_b   1.000
_cell.length_c   1.000
_cell.angle_alpha   90.00
_cell.angle_beta   90.00
_cell.angle_gamma   90.00
#
_symmetry.space_group_name_H-M   'P 1'
#
loop_
_entity.id
_entity.type
_entity.pdbx_description
1 polymer ?
#
loop_
_entity_poly.entity_id
_entity_poly.type
_entity_poly.pdbx_seq_one_letter_code
_entity_poly.pdbx_strand_id
1 'polypeptide(L)'
;MLSTRCLPWRRIRPLVVAAAFLAPASVGAQGTPAPRAGLSPQQVQGAVRSAREAIEQSRKKDDEPERRDVDRRQYVVGVEVVDLKQPPAPGPAEASASPPRDADREEGEAEARPSAPAAPRGGILALVTTYRYRDDVTIFATVDVATGKVVRMEEAAHLRSALSDEEYEDAQALARERSDPVKALFEKFGNKLSVYPQFSQFTVGDDPRIHRVVYLTYRVGTKDLSYPRPRIDLTTREVTTAAPEEFPQPRKPR
;
A
#
# COMPACT_ATOMS: atom_id res chain seq x y z
N MET A 1 -0.73 61.67 -24.24
CA MET A 1 0.11 62.20 -23.15
C MET A 1 -0.64 63.31 -22.44
N LEU A 2 -1.16 63.05 -21.24
CA LEU A 2 -1.75 63.98 -20.24
C LEU A 2 -1.97 63.08 -19.00
N SER A 3 -1.11 63.08 -17.99
CA SER A 3 -0.86 64.07 -16.94
C SER A 3 -1.93 64.11 -15.83
N THR A 4 -1.54 63.49 -14.71
CA THR A 4 -1.59 63.96 -13.30
C THR A 4 -2.88 63.96 -12.45
N ARG A 5 -2.59 63.61 -11.16
CA ARG A 5 -3.17 64.04 -9.86
C ARG A 5 -4.25 63.12 -9.25
N CYS A 6 -3.95 62.44 -8.12
CA CYS A 6 -3.97 62.93 -6.71
C CYS A 6 -5.45 63.05 -6.22
N LEU A 7 -5.90 62.70 -5.01
CA LEU A 7 -5.34 62.44 -3.66
C LEU A 7 -6.53 61.92 -2.78
N PRO A 8 -6.50 61.84 -1.43
CA PRO A 8 -6.95 60.68 -0.66
C PRO A 8 -8.16 60.97 0.27
N TRP A 9 -8.30 60.14 1.31
CA TRP A 9 -9.04 60.33 2.57
C TRP A 9 -10.56 60.14 2.55
N ARG A 10 -11.03 59.20 3.39
CA ARG A 10 -11.70 59.59 4.64
C ARG A 10 -11.78 58.42 5.63
N ARG A 11 -11.29 58.71 6.84
CA ARG A 11 -11.59 57.98 8.08
C ARG A 11 -13.02 58.31 8.49
N ILE A 12 -13.81 57.30 8.84
CA ILE A 12 -14.93 57.43 9.79
C ILE A 12 -14.94 56.17 10.68
N ARG A 13 -14.75 56.39 11.97
CA ARG A 13 -15.22 55.58 13.12
C ARG A 13 -15.95 56.59 14.04
N PRO A 14 -16.84 56.20 14.99
CA PRO A 14 -17.13 54.86 15.51
C PRO A 14 -18.65 54.55 15.60
N LEU A 15 -19.02 53.30 15.86
CA LEU A 15 -20.26 53.01 16.58
C LEU A 15 -19.93 52.04 17.72
N VAL A 16 -20.16 52.52 18.94
CA VAL A 16 -20.15 51.75 20.18
C VAL A 16 -21.48 51.00 20.24
N VAL A 17 -21.43 49.67 20.31
CA VAL A 17 -22.56 48.86 20.79
C VAL A 17 -22.02 47.95 21.88
N ALA A 18 -22.49 48.20 23.08
CA ALA A 18 -22.33 47.33 24.23
C ALA A 18 -23.15 46.05 23.99
N ALA A 19 -22.52 44.89 24.17
CA ALA A 19 -23.21 43.62 24.27
C ALA A 19 -22.51 42.72 25.29
N ALA A 20 -23.21 42.53 26.41
CA ALA A 20 -23.22 41.41 27.32
C ALA A 20 -21.94 40.56 27.49
N PHE A 21 -21.40 40.62 28.72
CA PHE A 21 -20.60 39.54 29.30
C PHE A 21 -21.41 38.24 29.33
N LEU A 22 -21.15 37.36 28.36
CA LEU A 22 -21.36 35.93 28.51
C LEU A 22 -20.00 35.33 28.88
N ALA A 23 -19.91 34.79 30.10
CA ALA A 23 -18.77 33.99 30.51
C ALA A 23 -18.58 32.84 29.49
N PRO A 24 -17.39 32.61 28.94
CA PRO A 24 -17.13 31.38 28.23
C PRO A 24 -17.19 30.27 29.28
N ALA A 25 -18.24 29.45 29.22
CA ALA A 25 -18.15 28.10 29.75
C ALA A 25 -16.92 27.49 29.09
N SER A 26 -15.92 27.15 29.91
CA SER A 26 -14.77 26.37 29.49
C SER A 26 -15.26 25.01 29.04
N VAL A 27 -15.73 24.93 27.79
CA VAL A 27 -15.82 23.68 27.06
C VAL A 27 -14.38 23.21 27.02
N GLY A 28 -14.06 22.24 27.87
CA GLY A 28 -12.78 21.56 27.83
C GLY A 28 -12.54 21.19 26.38
N ALA A 29 -11.54 21.82 25.77
CA ALA A 29 -11.09 21.46 24.45
C ALA A 29 -10.74 19.98 24.56
N GLN A 30 -11.64 19.12 24.08
CA GLN A 30 -11.30 17.76 23.71
C GLN A 30 -10.22 17.93 22.66
N GLY A 31 -8.97 17.88 23.11
CA GLY A 31 -7.82 18.01 22.24
C GLY A 31 -8.03 17.02 21.12
N THR A 32 -8.11 17.52 19.89
CA THR A 32 -8.06 16.67 18.70
C THR A 32 -6.90 15.69 18.92
N PRO A 33 -7.15 14.37 18.90
CA PRO A 33 -6.10 13.40 19.15
C PRO A 33 -4.96 13.71 18.21
N ALA A 34 -3.76 13.89 18.78
CA ALA A 34 -2.57 14.20 17.99
C ALA A 34 -2.45 13.15 16.88
N PRO A 35 -2.09 13.55 15.64
CA PRO A 35 -1.88 12.60 14.56
C PRO A 35 -0.87 11.56 15.03
N ARG A 36 -1.24 10.28 14.93
CA ARG A 36 -0.34 9.18 15.27
C ARG A 36 0.92 9.32 14.43
N ALA A 37 2.08 9.29 15.07
CA ALA A 37 3.35 9.34 14.36
C ALA A 37 3.44 8.12 13.42
N GLY A 38 3.61 8.38 12.13
CA GLY A 38 3.90 7.34 11.15
C GLY A 38 5.32 6.78 11.31
N LEU A 39 5.65 5.75 10.51
CA LEU A 39 7.03 5.24 10.44
C LEU A 39 7.95 6.28 9.81
N SER A 40 9.16 6.41 10.34
CA SER A 40 10.23 7.15 9.68
C SER A 40 10.72 6.41 8.42
N PRO A 41 11.32 7.10 7.43
CA PRO A 41 11.87 6.44 6.24
C PRO A 41 12.88 5.32 6.57
N GLN A 42 13.70 5.51 7.60
CA GLN A 42 14.65 4.49 8.06
C GLN A 42 13.94 3.27 8.64
N GLN A 43 12.86 3.47 9.40
CA GLN A 43 12.04 2.38 9.93
C GLN A 43 11.34 1.60 8.82
N VAL A 44 10.79 2.29 7.81
CA VAL A 44 10.20 1.64 6.62
C VAL A 44 11.24 0.78 5.91
N GLN A 45 12.42 1.32 5.64
CA GLN A 45 13.50 0.58 4.99
C GLN A 45 13.97 -0.64 5.81
N GLY A 46 14.09 -0.48 7.14
CA GLY A 46 14.44 -1.57 8.04
C GLY A 46 13.38 -2.68 8.06
N ALA A 47 12.10 -2.31 8.12
CA ALA A 47 10.98 -3.25 8.10
C ALA A 47 10.92 -4.01 6.77
N VAL A 48 11.03 -3.31 5.64
CA VAL A 48 11.04 -3.91 4.30
C VAL A 48 12.20 -4.89 4.15
N ARG A 49 13.39 -4.53 4.60
CA ARG A 49 14.57 -5.42 4.56
C ARG A 49 14.33 -6.70 5.37
N SER A 50 13.86 -6.55 6.59
CA SER A 50 13.57 -7.68 7.49
C SER A 50 12.51 -8.61 6.91
N ALA A 51 11.45 -8.04 6.31
CA ALA A 51 10.42 -8.80 5.63
C ALA A 51 10.97 -9.57 4.41
N ARG A 52 11.77 -8.92 3.56
CA ARG A 52 12.38 -9.57 2.38
C ARG A 52 13.29 -10.74 2.80
N GLU A 53 14.14 -10.53 3.79
CA GLU A 53 15.02 -11.59 4.32
C GLU A 53 14.23 -12.79 4.86
N ALA A 54 13.14 -12.54 5.60
CA ALA A 54 12.29 -13.61 6.12
C ALA A 54 11.56 -14.40 5.00
N ILE A 55 11.07 -13.70 3.97
CA ILE A 55 10.43 -14.32 2.79
C ILE A 55 11.44 -15.16 2.00
N GLU A 56 12.69 -14.69 1.87
CA GLU A 56 13.74 -15.48 1.23
C GLU A 56 14.12 -16.72 2.04
N GLN A 57 14.14 -16.60 3.37
CA GLN A 57 14.40 -17.73 4.26
C GLN A 57 13.28 -18.77 4.23
N SER A 58 12.01 -18.35 4.18
CA SER A 58 10.89 -19.29 4.10
C SER A 58 10.94 -20.14 2.84
N ARG A 59 11.31 -19.53 1.70
CA ARG A 59 11.50 -20.24 0.43
C ARG A 59 12.58 -21.30 0.46
N LYS A 60 13.68 -21.07 1.18
CA LYS A 60 14.75 -22.08 1.28
C LYS A 60 14.31 -23.33 2.04
N LYS A 61 13.27 -23.21 2.86
CA LYS A 61 12.72 -24.32 3.64
C LYS A 61 11.74 -25.16 2.81
N ASP A 62 11.07 -24.53 1.86
CA ASP A 62 10.18 -25.20 0.93
C ASP A 62 11.03 -25.76 -0.23
N ASP A 63 11.37 -27.06 -0.16
CA ASP A 63 12.19 -27.85 -1.10
C ASP A 63 11.55 -27.98 -2.50
N GLU A 64 11.10 -26.87 -3.11
CA GLU A 64 10.50 -26.88 -4.43
C GLU A 64 11.60 -26.73 -5.49
N PRO A 65 11.73 -27.67 -6.45
CA PRO A 65 12.78 -27.62 -7.47
C PRO A 65 12.69 -26.30 -8.27
N GLU A 66 13.82 -25.61 -8.41
CA GLU A 66 13.92 -24.41 -9.24
C GLU A 66 13.56 -24.72 -10.69
N ARG A 67 12.36 -24.33 -11.11
CA ARG A 67 11.98 -24.33 -12.53
C ARG A 67 12.59 -23.09 -13.19
N ARG A 68 13.24 -23.27 -14.34
CA ARG A 68 14.00 -22.21 -15.05
C ARG A 68 13.15 -21.06 -15.57
N ASP A 69 11.87 -21.32 -15.86
CA ASP A 69 10.96 -20.33 -16.48
C ASP A 69 10.02 -19.65 -15.46
N VAL A 70 10.41 -19.64 -14.19
CA VAL A 70 9.58 -19.09 -13.11
C VAL A 70 9.86 -17.60 -12.91
N ASP A 71 8.79 -16.82 -12.95
CA ASP A 71 8.83 -15.40 -12.62
C ASP A 71 9.15 -15.18 -11.13
N ARG A 72 10.36 -14.70 -10.85
CA ARG A 72 10.84 -14.47 -9.47
C ARG A 72 10.49 -13.08 -8.93
N ARG A 73 9.83 -12.24 -9.74
CA ARG A 73 9.54 -10.85 -9.38
C ARG A 73 8.65 -10.81 -8.13
N GLN A 74 9.03 -9.90 -7.25
CA GLN A 74 8.32 -9.58 -6.03
C GLN A 74 8.41 -8.09 -5.77
N TYR A 75 7.30 -7.50 -5.37
CA TYR A 75 7.23 -6.07 -5.12
C TYR A 75 6.60 -5.80 -3.77
N VAL A 76 7.15 -4.83 -3.06
CA VAL A 76 6.50 -4.32 -1.86
C VAL A 76 5.37 -3.40 -2.31
N VAL A 77 4.13 -3.77 -1.99
CA VAL A 77 2.92 -3.08 -2.44
C VAL A 77 2.31 -2.20 -1.34
N GLY A 78 2.81 -2.30 -0.10
CA GLY A 78 2.37 -1.45 1.00
C GLY A 78 3.19 -1.64 2.27
N VAL A 79 3.30 -0.58 3.05
CA VAL A 79 3.86 -0.60 4.41
C VAL A 79 2.96 0.22 5.32
N GLU A 80 2.42 -0.40 6.36
CA GLU A 80 1.44 0.22 7.25
C GLU A 80 1.84 0.04 8.72
N VAL A 81 1.51 1.00 9.58
CA VAL A 81 1.64 0.85 11.04
C VAL A 81 0.46 0.05 11.56
N VAL A 82 0.72 -1.02 12.31
CA VAL A 82 -0.33 -1.84 12.92
C VAL A 82 -0.25 -1.75 14.43
N ASP A 83 -1.40 -1.44 15.03
CA ASP A 83 -1.63 -1.65 16.46
C ASP A 83 -2.18 -3.07 16.60
N LEU A 84 -1.35 -4.04 16.99
CA LEU A 84 -1.92 -5.30 17.46
C LEU A 84 -2.59 -5.01 18.78
N LYS A 85 -3.92 -4.92 18.77
CA LYS A 85 -4.72 -4.97 19.99
C LYS A 85 -4.29 -6.26 20.69
N GLN A 86 -3.57 -6.10 21.79
CA GLN A 86 -3.02 -7.19 22.58
C GLN A 86 -4.15 -8.22 22.77
N PRO A 87 -3.97 -9.51 22.43
CA PRO A 87 -4.97 -10.50 22.81
C PRO A 87 -5.20 -10.35 24.32
N PRO A 88 -6.45 -10.39 24.80
CA PRO A 88 -6.73 -10.17 26.21
C PRO A 88 -5.81 -11.09 27.01
N ALA A 89 -5.04 -10.50 27.93
CA ALA A 89 -4.20 -11.27 28.82
C ALA A 89 -5.05 -12.40 29.40
N PRO A 90 -4.55 -13.64 29.48
CA PRO A 90 -5.27 -14.68 30.21
C PRO A 90 -5.59 -14.10 31.58
N GLY A 91 -6.89 -13.96 31.86
CA GLY A 91 -7.36 -13.38 33.11
C GLY A 91 -6.72 -14.11 34.29
N PRO A 92 -6.56 -13.44 35.45
CA PRO A 92 -6.00 -14.08 36.61
C PRO A 92 -6.78 -15.37 36.88
N ALA A 93 -6.04 -16.47 36.97
CA ALA A 93 -6.55 -17.79 37.28
C ALA A 93 -7.63 -17.70 38.35
N GLU A 94 -8.78 -18.31 38.10
CA GLU A 94 -9.73 -18.65 39.15
C GLU A 94 -9.01 -19.58 40.13
N ALA A 95 -8.42 -18.97 41.14
CA ALA A 95 -8.12 -19.60 42.40
C ALA A 95 -9.47 -19.96 43.02
N SER A 96 -9.88 -21.23 42.90
CA SER A 96 -10.68 -21.95 43.90
C SER A 96 -10.98 -23.37 43.43
N ALA A 97 -10.19 -24.34 43.90
CA ALA A 97 -10.68 -25.51 44.65
C ALA A 97 -9.55 -26.56 44.74
N SER A 98 -8.82 -26.56 45.86
CA SER A 98 -8.20 -27.80 46.35
C SER A 98 -9.31 -28.76 46.80
N PRO A 99 -9.10 -30.08 46.72
CA PRO A 99 -8.91 -30.83 47.96
C PRO A 99 -7.77 -31.89 47.81
N PRO A 100 -7.46 -32.77 48.79
CA PRO A 100 -6.13 -32.86 49.38
C PRO A 100 -5.31 -34.09 48.95
N ARG A 101 -4.02 -34.03 49.32
CA ARG A 101 -2.96 -35.05 49.45
C ARG A 101 -3.36 -36.54 49.33
N ASP A 102 -2.58 -37.28 48.55
CA ASP A 102 -1.67 -38.37 49.00
C ASP A 102 -0.77 -38.74 47.79
N ALA A 103 0.55 -38.50 47.89
CA ALA A 103 1.60 -39.49 48.15
C ALA A 103 2.12 -40.21 46.88
N ASP A 104 3.46 -40.20 46.77
CA ASP A 104 4.33 -41.03 45.94
C ASP A 104 4.69 -40.60 44.49
N ARG A 105 5.97 -40.17 44.38
CA ARG A 105 7.00 -40.74 43.48
C ARG A 105 6.90 -40.44 41.97
N GLU A 106 7.77 -39.57 41.48
CA GLU A 106 8.98 -39.88 40.66
C GLU A 106 9.52 -38.60 39.99
N GLU A 107 10.82 -38.38 40.17
CA GLU A 107 11.62 -37.41 39.42
C GLU A 107 11.64 -37.86 37.95
N GLY A 108 10.86 -37.18 37.12
CA GLY A 108 10.82 -37.37 35.68
C GLY A 108 10.88 -36.02 34.98
N GLU A 109 11.89 -35.88 34.12
CA GLU A 109 12.26 -34.73 33.30
C GLU A 109 11.12 -33.76 32.99
N ALA A 110 11.33 -32.49 33.37
CA ALA A 110 10.57 -31.38 32.86
C ALA A 110 10.80 -31.26 31.35
N GLU A 111 9.93 -31.90 30.56
CA GLU A 111 9.75 -31.57 29.15
C GLU A 111 9.41 -30.08 29.07
N ALA A 112 10.40 -29.31 28.63
CA ALA A 112 10.26 -27.92 28.29
C ALA A 112 9.18 -27.82 27.21
N ARG A 113 7.96 -27.48 27.63
CA ARG A 113 6.91 -27.03 26.71
C ARG A 113 7.53 -25.97 25.81
N PRO A 114 7.41 -26.07 24.47
CA PRO A 114 7.87 -25.02 23.59
C PRO A 114 7.15 -23.74 23.99
N SER A 115 7.90 -22.81 24.54
CA SER A 115 7.43 -21.49 24.91
C SER A 115 6.86 -20.86 23.65
N ALA A 116 5.55 -20.62 23.65
CA ALA A 116 4.89 -19.83 22.62
C ALA A 116 5.73 -18.56 22.39
N PRO A 117 5.92 -18.12 21.12
CA PRO A 117 6.75 -16.96 20.83
C PRO A 117 6.28 -15.79 21.68
N ALA A 118 7.21 -15.23 22.45
CA ALA A 118 6.94 -14.15 23.39
C ALA A 118 6.14 -13.04 22.67
N ALA A 119 4.97 -12.72 23.18
CA ALA A 119 4.15 -11.63 22.64
C ALA A 119 5.02 -10.35 22.56
N PRO A 120 4.99 -9.62 21.44
CA PRO A 120 5.82 -8.43 21.27
C PRO A 120 5.52 -7.43 22.38
N ARG A 121 6.56 -7.03 23.11
CA ARG A 121 6.48 -6.06 24.20
C ARG A 121 6.26 -4.67 23.61
N GLY A 122 5.00 -4.28 23.37
CA GLY A 122 4.56 -2.89 23.21
C GLY A 122 5.29 -2.02 22.18
N GLY A 123 5.95 -2.61 21.18
CA GLY A 123 6.66 -1.90 20.12
C GLY A 123 5.76 -1.53 18.94
N ILE A 124 6.16 -0.53 18.17
CA ILE A 124 5.51 -0.18 16.89
C ILE A 124 5.68 -1.37 15.94
N LEU A 125 4.59 -1.84 15.36
CA LEU A 125 4.61 -2.90 14.35
C LEU A 125 4.40 -2.31 12.97
N ALA A 126 5.13 -2.82 11.99
CA ALA A 126 4.97 -2.51 10.59
C ALA A 126 4.43 -3.74 9.86
N LEU A 127 3.30 -3.61 9.17
CA LEU A 127 2.84 -4.59 8.20
C LEU A 127 3.44 -4.27 6.85
N VAL A 128 4.32 -5.14 6.38
CA VAL A 128 4.88 -5.09 5.03
C VAL A 128 4.10 -6.06 4.15
N THR A 129 3.43 -5.53 3.13
CA THR A 129 2.69 -6.32 2.15
C THR A 129 3.54 -6.46 0.90
N THR A 130 3.82 -7.70 0.50
CA THR A 130 4.62 -8.04 -0.67
C THR A 130 3.79 -8.88 -1.63
N TYR A 131 3.77 -8.56 -2.91
CA TYR A 131 3.15 -9.37 -3.94
C TYR A 131 4.20 -10.19 -4.69
N ARG A 132 3.93 -11.47 -4.94
CA ARG A 132 4.81 -12.44 -5.62
C ARG A 132 4.15 -12.94 -6.89
N TYR A 133 4.82 -12.75 -8.03
CA TYR A 133 4.26 -13.08 -9.35
C TYR A 133 4.21 -14.58 -9.66
N ARG A 134 5.22 -15.37 -9.20
CA ARG A 134 5.34 -16.81 -9.47
C ARG A 134 4.03 -17.59 -9.29
N ASP A 135 3.34 -17.31 -8.21
CA ASP A 135 2.23 -18.10 -7.67
C ASP A 135 1.01 -17.24 -7.31
N ASP A 136 1.01 -15.95 -7.70
CA ASP A 136 -0.10 -15.02 -7.43
C ASP A 136 -0.44 -14.98 -5.93
N VAL A 137 0.59 -14.76 -5.12
CA VAL A 137 0.48 -14.72 -3.65
C VAL A 137 0.80 -13.33 -3.13
N THR A 138 -0.05 -12.85 -2.24
CA THR A 138 0.24 -11.70 -1.38
C THR A 138 0.74 -12.20 -0.03
N ILE A 139 1.91 -11.73 0.39
CA ILE A 139 2.57 -12.07 1.64
C ILE A 139 2.48 -10.88 2.58
N PHE A 140 1.99 -11.13 3.79
CA PHE A 140 1.86 -10.18 4.88
C PHE A 140 2.90 -10.47 5.95
N ALA A 141 3.93 -9.63 6.05
CA ALA A 141 4.95 -9.74 7.08
C ALA A 141 4.74 -8.65 8.13
N THR A 142 4.39 -9.04 9.36
CA THR A 142 4.36 -8.11 10.50
C THR A 142 5.74 -8.08 11.14
N VAL A 143 6.34 -6.89 11.17
CA VAL A 143 7.70 -6.65 11.68
C VAL A 143 7.61 -5.81 12.95
N ASP A 144 8.27 -6.28 14.01
CA ASP A 144 8.58 -5.45 15.17
C ASP A 144 9.67 -4.47 14.78
N VAL A 145 9.32 -3.19 14.67
CA VAL A 145 10.22 -2.13 14.18
C VAL A 145 11.37 -1.87 15.15
N ALA A 146 11.18 -2.11 16.45
CA ALA A 146 12.23 -1.88 17.45
C ALA A 146 13.32 -2.94 17.36
N THR A 147 12.95 -4.19 17.07
CA THR A 147 13.90 -5.31 17.01
C THR A 147 14.32 -5.68 15.58
N GLY A 148 13.59 -5.21 14.57
CA GLY A 148 13.75 -5.63 13.18
C GLY A 148 13.36 -7.10 12.94
N LYS A 149 12.55 -7.71 13.82
CA LYS A 149 12.18 -9.12 13.70
C LYS A 149 10.78 -9.27 13.11
N VAL A 150 10.63 -10.21 12.18
CA VAL A 150 9.31 -10.63 11.69
C VAL A 150 8.63 -11.46 12.78
N VAL A 151 7.51 -10.95 13.30
CA VAL A 151 6.74 -11.57 14.40
C VAL A 151 5.56 -12.39 13.89
N ARG A 152 5.08 -12.13 12.68
CA ARG A 152 4.02 -12.89 12.00
C ARG A 152 4.22 -12.82 10.50
N MET A 153 3.94 -13.92 9.82
CA MET A 153 3.95 -13.99 8.36
C MET A 153 2.74 -14.79 7.89
N GLU A 154 2.00 -14.24 6.94
CA GLU A 154 0.80 -14.87 6.37
C GLU A 154 0.83 -14.77 4.85
N GLU A 155 0.24 -15.75 4.17
CA GLU A 155 0.13 -15.76 2.72
C GLU A 155 -1.34 -15.87 2.31
N ALA A 156 -1.73 -15.10 1.29
CA ALA A 156 -3.05 -15.16 0.69
C ALA A 156 -2.91 -15.22 -0.83
N ALA A 157 -3.31 -16.35 -1.42
CA ALA A 157 -3.39 -16.52 -2.86
C ALA A 157 -4.50 -15.66 -3.45
N HIS A 158 -4.30 -15.15 -4.67
CA HIS A 158 -5.31 -14.43 -5.46
C HIS A 158 -5.87 -13.16 -4.79
N LEU A 159 -5.19 -12.65 -3.76
CA LEU A 159 -5.64 -11.47 -3.06
C LEU A 159 -5.34 -10.22 -3.86
N ARG A 160 -6.36 -9.38 -4.01
CA ARG A 160 -6.24 -8.10 -4.71
C ARG A 160 -5.41 -7.13 -3.88
N SER A 161 -4.20 -6.81 -4.34
CA SER A 161 -3.32 -5.82 -3.72
C SER A 161 -3.11 -4.61 -4.63
N ALA A 162 -2.76 -3.47 -4.02
CA ALA A 162 -2.39 -2.27 -4.76
C ALA A 162 -1.18 -2.53 -5.68
N LEU A 163 -1.02 -1.67 -6.69
CA LEU A 163 0.15 -1.65 -7.56
C LEU A 163 1.30 -0.93 -6.82
N SER A 164 2.50 -1.51 -6.80
CA SER A 164 3.67 -0.80 -6.29
C SER A 164 4.15 0.27 -7.29
N ASP A 165 4.94 1.24 -6.80
CA ASP A 165 5.60 2.22 -7.66
C ASP A 165 6.55 1.56 -8.67
N GLU A 166 7.29 0.54 -8.24
CA GLU A 166 8.19 -0.26 -9.09
C GLU A 166 7.41 -0.98 -10.21
N GLU A 167 6.26 -1.59 -9.89
CA GLU A 167 5.38 -2.22 -10.89
C GLU A 167 4.81 -1.18 -11.87
N TYR A 168 4.52 0.01 -11.37
CA TYR A 168 4.02 1.10 -12.20
C TYR A 168 5.09 1.63 -13.16
N GLU A 169 6.33 1.78 -12.71
CA GLU A 169 7.47 2.14 -13.55
C GLU A 169 7.73 1.07 -14.62
N ASP A 170 7.67 -0.20 -14.24
CA ASP A 170 7.79 -1.33 -15.17
C ASP A 170 6.69 -1.31 -16.24
N ALA A 171 5.44 -1.02 -15.85
CA ALA A 171 4.34 -0.87 -16.80
C ALA A 171 4.60 0.24 -17.81
N GLN A 172 5.09 1.40 -17.34
CA GLN A 172 5.44 2.52 -18.21
C GLN A 172 6.59 2.18 -19.16
N ALA A 173 7.63 1.48 -18.66
CA ALA A 173 8.76 1.05 -19.46
C ALA A 173 8.31 0.07 -20.55
N LEU A 174 7.54 -0.97 -20.19
CA LEU A 174 6.97 -1.94 -21.13
C LEU A 174 6.14 -1.27 -22.22
N ALA A 175 5.28 -0.31 -21.86
CA ALA A 175 4.48 0.43 -22.82
C ALA A 175 5.36 1.22 -23.80
N ARG A 176 6.41 1.91 -23.31
CA ARG A 176 7.35 2.65 -24.16
C ARG A 176 8.17 1.73 -25.06
N GLU A 177 8.54 0.55 -24.60
CA GLU A 177 9.35 -0.40 -25.36
C GLU A 177 8.53 -1.11 -26.45
N ARG A 178 7.29 -1.50 -26.13
CA ARG A 178 6.50 -2.45 -26.94
C ARG A 178 5.35 -1.83 -27.73
N SER A 179 4.96 -0.59 -27.43
CA SER A 179 3.87 0.09 -28.15
C SER A 179 4.40 1.24 -29.01
N ASP A 180 4.37 1.07 -30.33
CA ASP A 180 4.77 2.12 -31.28
C ASP A 180 3.93 3.40 -31.16
N PRO A 181 2.60 3.33 -30.94
CA PRO A 181 1.82 4.52 -30.62
C PRO A 181 2.31 5.28 -29.39
N VAL A 182 2.76 4.56 -28.35
CA VAL A 182 3.31 5.19 -27.14
C VAL A 182 4.67 5.81 -27.43
N LYS A 183 5.54 5.14 -28.19
CA LYS A 183 6.85 5.72 -28.61
C LYS A 183 6.65 7.04 -29.34
N ALA A 184 5.79 7.05 -30.36
CA ALA A 184 5.48 8.26 -31.12
C ALA A 184 4.91 9.39 -30.24
N LEU A 185 4.14 9.03 -29.20
CA LEU A 185 3.61 9.99 -28.24
C LEU A 185 4.74 10.65 -27.42
N PHE A 186 5.69 9.87 -26.92
CA PHE A 186 6.85 10.39 -26.18
C PHE A 186 7.80 11.22 -27.05
N GLU A 187 8.03 10.83 -28.30
CA GLU A 187 8.79 11.64 -29.26
C GLU A 187 8.14 13.01 -29.49
N LYS A 188 6.80 13.05 -29.57
CA LYS A 188 6.06 14.28 -29.85
C LYS A 188 5.98 15.25 -28.66
N PHE A 189 5.75 14.75 -27.46
CA PHE A 189 5.45 15.60 -26.30
C PHE A 189 6.54 15.59 -25.21
N GLY A 190 7.45 14.62 -25.22
CA GLY A 190 8.58 14.53 -24.30
C GLY A 190 8.17 14.64 -22.83
N ASN A 191 8.74 15.62 -22.13
CA ASN A 191 8.51 15.87 -20.71
C ASN A 191 7.16 16.51 -20.37
N LYS A 192 6.34 16.88 -21.35
CA LYS A 192 5.00 17.46 -21.12
C LYS A 192 3.93 16.38 -20.89
N LEU A 193 4.30 15.12 -21.07
CA LEU A 193 3.46 13.96 -20.84
C LEU A 193 3.42 13.60 -19.37
N SER A 194 2.21 13.51 -18.83
CA SER A 194 1.95 12.81 -17.57
C SER A 194 1.28 11.48 -17.88
N VAL A 195 1.68 10.44 -17.17
CA VAL A 195 1.10 9.10 -17.24
C VAL A 195 0.43 8.82 -15.92
N TYR A 196 -0.71 8.15 -15.92
CA TYR A 196 -1.31 7.60 -14.71
C TYR A 196 -1.92 6.22 -14.98
N PRO A 197 -1.86 5.32 -13.99
CA PRO A 197 -2.37 3.97 -14.13
C PRO A 197 -3.86 3.90 -13.79
N GLN A 198 -4.57 3.02 -14.48
CA GLN A 198 -5.84 2.47 -14.07
C GLN A 198 -5.66 0.97 -13.92
N PHE A 199 -5.71 0.50 -12.68
CA PHE A 199 -5.45 -0.89 -12.34
C PHE A 199 -6.68 -1.78 -12.47
N SER A 200 -6.47 -3.00 -12.95
CA SER A 200 -7.49 -4.05 -13.04
C SER A 200 -6.86 -5.42 -12.82
N GLN A 201 -7.66 -6.38 -12.35
CA GLN A 201 -7.24 -7.76 -12.10
C GLN A 201 -8.31 -8.71 -12.62
N PHE A 202 -7.90 -9.72 -13.38
CA PHE A 202 -8.82 -10.73 -13.92
C PHE A 202 -8.09 -12.00 -14.39
N THR A 203 -8.85 -13.06 -14.61
CA THR A 203 -8.37 -14.33 -15.17
C THR A 203 -8.42 -14.28 -16.69
N VAL A 204 -7.37 -14.75 -17.38
CA VAL A 204 -7.28 -14.73 -18.85
C VAL A 204 -7.33 -16.15 -19.39
N GLY A 205 -8.41 -16.47 -20.13
CA GLY A 205 -8.52 -17.74 -20.86
C GLY A 205 -8.27 -18.96 -19.96
N ASP A 206 -7.23 -19.73 -20.31
CA ASP A 206 -6.83 -20.97 -19.63
C ASP A 206 -5.77 -20.76 -18.53
N ASP A 207 -5.28 -19.53 -18.29
CA ASP A 207 -4.37 -19.26 -17.16
C ASP A 207 -5.18 -19.19 -15.86
N PRO A 208 -4.97 -20.10 -14.89
CA PRO A 208 -5.70 -20.10 -13.63
C PRO A 208 -5.34 -18.93 -12.72
N ARG A 209 -4.25 -18.20 -13.00
CA ARG A 209 -3.79 -17.07 -12.18
C ARG A 209 -4.66 -15.84 -12.40
N ILE A 210 -4.69 -14.95 -11.41
CA ILE A 210 -5.20 -13.60 -11.61
C ILE A 210 -4.08 -12.77 -12.25
N HIS A 211 -4.33 -12.29 -13.47
CA HIS A 211 -3.43 -11.41 -14.18
C HIS A 211 -3.50 -10.00 -13.58
N ARG A 212 -2.33 -9.42 -13.31
CA ARG A 212 -2.21 -8.02 -12.88
C ARG A 212 -2.12 -7.13 -14.10
N VAL A 213 -3.20 -6.42 -14.38
CA VAL A 213 -3.35 -5.65 -15.62
C VAL A 213 -3.41 -4.16 -15.30
N VAL A 214 -2.63 -3.38 -16.02
CA VAL A 214 -2.61 -1.93 -15.92
C VAL A 214 -3.00 -1.33 -17.25
N TYR A 215 -3.97 -0.42 -17.24
CA TYR A 215 -4.25 0.46 -18.35
C TYR A 215 -3.53 1.78 -18.10
N LEU A 216 -2.68 2.22 -19.02
CA LEU A 216 -2.06 3.53 -18.91
C LEU A 216 -2.89 4.57 -19.64
N THR A 217 -3.13 5.69 -18.97
CA THR A 217 -3.71 6.88 -19.58
C THR A 217 -2.67 7.99 -19.62
N TYR A 218 -2.73 8.79 -20.67
CA TYR A 218 -1.78 9.85 -20.94
C TYR A 218 -2.47 11.21 -20.91
N ARG A 219 -1.76 12.20 -20.38
CA ARG A 219 -2.19 13.60 -20.31
C ARG A 219 -1.09 14.50 -20.85
N VAL A 220 -1.48 15.54 -21.58
CA VAL A 220 -0.58 16.61 -22.01
C VAL A 220 -1.08 17.93 -21.43
N GLY A 221 -0.31 18.52 -20.51
CA GLY A 221 -0.76 19.67 -19.73
C GLY A 221 -1.99 19.31 -18.89
N THR A 222 -3.14 19.90 -19.19
CA THR A 222 -4.41 19.65 -18.50
C THR A 222 -5.35 18.71 -19.27
N LYS A 223 -4.98 18.28 -20.48
CA LYS A 223 -5.86 17.51 -21.36
C LYS A 223 -5.50 16.03 -21.34
N ASP A 224 -6.46 15.20 -20.93
CA ASP A 224 -6.37 13.75 -21.08
C ASP A 224 -6.49 13.35 -22.55
N LEU A 225 -5.63 12.45 -22.97
CA LEU A 225 -5.62 11.89 -24.32
C LEU A 225 -6.56 10.69 -24.37
N SER A 226 -7.39 10.63 -25.41
CA SER A 226 -8.26 9.48 -25.65
C SER A 226 -7.49 8.27 -26.20
N TYR A 227 -6.31 8.50 -26.80
CA TYR A 227 -5.44 7.50 -27.42
C TYR A 227 -3.96 7.98 -27.38
N PRO A 228 -2.98 7.08 -27.23
CA PRO A 228 -3.10 5.63 -27.00
C PRO A 228 -3.57 5.27 -25.59
N ARG A 229 -4.16 4.08 -25.42
CA ARG A 229 -4.49 3.48 -24.11
C ARG A 229 -3.98 2.04 -24.07
N PRO A 230 -2.68 1.83 -23.83
CA PRO A 230 -2.13 0.48 -23.77
C PRO A 230 -2.68 -0.24 -22.53
N ARG A 231 -3.03 -1.50 -22.73
CA ARG A 231 -3.27 -2.51 -21.69
C ARG A 231 -1.98 -3.31 -21.53
N ILE A 232 -1.38 -3.23 -20.35
CA ILE A 232 -0.16 -3.93 -19.97
C ILE A 232 -0.57 -5.05 -19.03
N ASP A 233 -0.29 -6.28 -19.43
CA ASP A 233 -0.37 -7.42 -18.55
C ASP A 233 0.98 -7.58 -17.86
N LEU A 234 1.07 -7.24 -16.58
CA LEU A 234 2.33 -7.32 -15.84
C LEU A 234 2.71 -8.76 -15.54
N THR A 235 1.75 -9.69 -15.55
CA THR A 235 1.99 -11.13 -15.33
C THR A 235 2.69 -11.73 -16.54
N THR A 236 2.18 -11.50 -17.75
CA THR A 236 2.78 -12.04 -19.00
C THR A 236 3.78 -11.09 -19.66
N ARG A 237 3.87 -9.84 -19.18
CA ARG A 237 4.60 -8.71 -19.79
C ARG A 237 4.08 -8.33 -21.18
N GLU A 238 2.89 -8.79 -21.55
CA GLU A 238 2.29 -8.44 -22.83
C GLU A 238 1.77 -7.00 -22.83
N VAL A 239 1.89 -6.34 -23.98
CA VAL A 239 1.39 -4.99 -24.18
C VAL A 239 0.49 -5.01 -25.39
N THR A 240 -0.76 -4.61 -25.19
CA THR A 240 -1.74 -4.48 -26.25
C THR A 240 -2.22 -3.04 -26.30
N THR A 241 -2.22 -2.43 -27.49
CA THR A 241 -2.73 -1.06 -27.67
C THR A 241 -3.84 -1.13 -28.71
N ALA A 242 -5.09 -1.14 -28.25
CA ALA A 242 -6.23 -1.16 -29.16
C ALA A 242 -6.23 0.12 -30.00
N ALA A 243 -6.49 -0.02 -31.30
CA ALA A 243 -6.69 1.11 -32.20
C ALA A 243 -7.83 2.01 -31.68
N PRO A 244 -7.80 3.32 -31.94
CA PRO A 244 -8.90 4.19 -31.54
C PRO A 244 -10.20 3.71 -32.20
N GLU A 245 -11.26 3.53 -31.42
CA GLU A 245 -12.58 3.28 -31.99
C GLU A 245 -12.96 4.45 -32.91
N GLU A 246 -13.11 4.18 -34.21
CA GLU A 246 -13.64 5.15 -35.15
C GLU A 246 -15.12 5.35 -34.84
N PHE A 247 -15.46 6.46 -34.20
CA PHE A 247 -16.85 6.83 -34.03
C PHE A 247 -17.48 7.01 -35.43
N PRO A 248 -18.59 6.32 -35.74
CA PRO A 248 -19.25 6.49 -37.03
C PRO A 248 -19.63 7.96 -37.20
N GLN A 249 -19.22 8.56 -38.31
CA GLN A 249 -19.53 9.97 -38.56
C GLN A 249 -21.04 10.18 -38.52
N PRO A 250 -21.52 11.27 -37.89
CA PRO A 250 -22.94 11.57 -37.87
C PRO A 250 -23.44 11.63 -39.31
N ARG A 251 -24.46 10.81 -39.62
CA ARG A 251 -25.10 10.82 -40.93
C ARG A 251 -25.51 12.26 -41.24
N LYS A 252 -25.05 12.80 -42.37
CA LYS A 252 -25.46 14.13 -42.83
C LYS A 252 -26.99 14.20 -42.81
N PRO A 253 -27.58 15.24 -42.21
CA PRO A 253 -29.02 15.44 -42.29
C PRO A 253 -29.41 15.52 -43.78
N ARG A 254 -30.46 14.78 -44.14
CA ARG A 254 -31.05 14.78 -45.48
C ARG A 254 -31.76 16.11 -45.74
#